data_AF-Q4X1B8-F1
#
_entry.id   AF-Q4X1B8-F1
#
_cell.length_a   1.000
_cell.length_b   1.000
_cell.length_c   1.000
_cell.angle_alpha   90.00
_cell.angle_beta   90.00
_cell.angle_gamma   90.00
#
_symmetry.space_group_name_H-M   'P 1'
#
loop_
_entity.id
_entity.type
_entity.pdbx_description
1 polymer ?
#
loop_
_entity_poly.entity_id
_entity_poly.type
_entity_poly.pdbx_seq_one_letter_code
_entity_poly.pdbx_strand_id
1 'polypeptide(L)'
;MSAPVTAARYGKDNVRVYKVHRDEKTGVQTVVEMTICVLLEGEIETSYTKADNSVIVATDSIKNTIYILAKQHPVTPPELFGSILGTHFIQKYKHIHAAHAHIITHRWTRMNIDGKPHPHSFVRDSEETRNVQVDVTEGAGIDIKSSITGLTVLKSTGSQFHGFLRDEYTTLKETWDRILSTDVDASWQWKRFSDLGEVRANIPKFDAAWSAAREITLKTFAQDNSASVQATMYKMSEQILAIEPFIETVEYSLPNKHYFEVDLSWHKGLKNLGKDAEVYAPQTNPNGLIKCTVGRSSKPKL
;
A
#
# COMPACT_ATOMS: atom_id res chain seq x y z
N MET A 1 40.29 -1.11 17.83
CA MET A 1 39.35 -1.93 17.04
C MET A 1 38.38 -0.99 16.35
N SER A 2 38.23 -1.06 15.03
CA SER A 2 37.17 -0.33 14.33
C SER A 2 35.83 -1.02 14.56
N ALA A 3 34.75 -0.25 14.68
CA ALA A 3 33.41 -0.82 14.75
C ALA A 3 33.04 -1.49 13.40
N PRO A 4 32.38 -2.66 13.40
CA PRO A 4 31.98 -3.35 12.17
C PRO A 4 30.66 -2.79 11.59
N VAL A 5 30.45 -2.96 10.28
CA VAL A 5 29.14 -2.71 9.65
C VAL A 5 28.23 -3.92 9.90
N THR A 6 27.07 -3.71 10.53
CA THR A 6 26.12 -4.79 10.85
C THR A 6 25.01 -4.96 9.80
N ALA A 7 24.68 -3.90 9.06
CA ALA A 7 23.79 -3.91 7.91
C ALA A 7 24.09 -2.68 7.04
N ALA A 8 24.01 -2.83 5.71
CA ALA A 8 24.17 -1.72 4.79
C ALA A 8 23.34 -1.95 3.53
N ARG A 9 22.63 -0.91 3.11
CA ARG A 9 21.97 -0.82 1.81
C ARG A 9 22.09 0.59 1.28
N TYR A 10 22.18 0.74 -0.04
CA TYR A 10 22.21 2.05 -0.70
C TYR A 10 21.55 1.98 -2.07
N GLY A 11 21.16 3.12 -2.64
CA GLY A 11 20.64 3.14 -3.99
C GLY A 11 20.05 4.47 -4.41
N LYS A 12 18.94 4.43 -5.15
CA LYS A 12 18.27 5.64 -5.67
C LYS A 12 16.80 5.64 -5.28
N ASP A 13 16.35 6.77 -4.75
CA ASP A 13 14.97 7.02 -4.36
C ASP A 13 14.35 8.13 -5.21
N ASN A 14 13.03 8.25 -5.18
CA ASN A 14 12.23 9.29 -5.85
C ASN A 14 12.41 9.36 -7.38
N VAL A 15 12.65 8.21 -8.03
CA VAL A 15 12.76 8.13 -9.50
C VAL A 15 11.37 8.14 -10.13
N ARG A 16 10.95 9.28 -10.69
CA ARG A 16 9.68 9.37 -11.43
C ARG A 16 9.81 8.71 -12.80
N VAL A 17 8.86 7.85 -13.14
CA VAL A 17 8.78 7.13 -14.40
C VAL A 17 7.37 7.25 -14.98
N TYR A 18 7.27 7.67 -16.24
CA TYR A 18 6.04 7.64 -17.01
C TYR A 18 6.22 6.73 -18.22
N LYS A 19 5.25 5.84 -18.47
CA LYS A 19 5.21 5.00 -19.67
C LYS A 19 3.83 5.06 -20.30
N VAL A 20 3.83 5.14 -21.63
CA VAL A 20 2.62 5.19 -22.45
C VAL A 20 2.66 4.04 -23.44
N HIS A 21 1.56 3.29 -23.49
CA HIS A 21 1.26 2.33 -24.53
C HIS A 21 0.36 2.99 -25.58
N ARG A 22 0.69 2.85 -26.86
CA ARG A 22 -0.10 3.38 -27.97
C ARG A 22 -0.51 2.23 -28.88
N ASP A 23 -1.80 1.99 -28.98
CA ASP A 23 -2.34 1.07 -29.95
C ASP A 23 -2.61 1.82 -31.25
N GLU A 24 -1.75 1.63 -32.25
CA GLU A 24 -1.85 2.30 -33.55
C GLU A 24 -3.09 1.86 -34.35
N LYS A 25 -3.65 0.68 -34.06
CA LYS A 25 -4.82 0.16 -34.77
C LYS A 25 -6.11 0.83 -34.28
N THR A 26 -6.21 1.05 -32.97
CA THR A 26 -7.42 1.65 -32.36
C THR A 26 -7.27 3.14 -32.05
N GLY A 27 -6.05 3.67 -32.06
CA GLY A 27 -5.74 5.04 -31.63
C GLY A 27 -5.78 5.23 -30.11
N VAL A 28 -6.03 4.16 -29.34
CA VAL A 28 -6.14 4.21 -27.88
C VAL A 28 -4.75 4.25 -27.26
N GLN A 29 -4.54 5.21 -26.35
CA GLN A 29 -3.35 5.29 -25.51
C GLN A 29 -3.69 4.92 -24.08
N THR A 30 -2.77 4.27 -23.38
CA THR A 30 -2.87 3.95 -21.94
C THR A 30 -1.59 4.40 -21.25
N VAL A 31 -1.70 5.03 -20.08
CA VAL A 31 -0.57 5.61 -19.37
C VAL A 31 -0.40 4.98 -17.99
N VAL A 32 0.84 4.89 -17.55
CA VAL A 32 1.24 4.45 -16.21
C VAL A 32 2.29 5.41 -15.71
N GLU A 33 2.11 5.96 -14.52
CA GLU A 33 3.07 6.83 -13.86
C GLU A 33 3.41 6.26 -12.48
N MET A 34 4.70 6.24 -12.15
CA MET A 34 5.21 5.65 -10.92
C MET A 34 6.31 6.50 -10.28
N THR A 35 6.50 6.35 -8.98
CA THR A 35 7.72 6.74 -8.26
C THR A 35 8.41 5.49 -7.76
N ILE A 36 9.70 5.33 -8.08
CA ILE A 36 10.46 4.10 -7.81
C ILE A 36 11.66 4.39 -6.92
N CYS A 37 11.87 3.50 -5.95
CA CYS A 37 13.09 3.40 -5.16
C CYS A 37 13.71 2.01 -5.36
N VAL A 38 15.03 1.93 -5.52
CA VAL A 38 15.79 0.68 -5.52
C VAL A 38 16.98 0.81 -4.58
N LEU A 39 17.09 -0.10 -3.62
CA LEU A 39 18.23 -0.22 -2.69
C LEU A 39 18.88 -1.59 -2.85
N LEU A 40 20.21 -1.65 -2.77
CA LEU A 40 21.02 -2.86 -2.98
C LEU A 40 21.81 -3.24 -1.72
N GLU A 41 21.94 -4.54 -1.47
CA GLU A 41 22.80 -5.13 -0.43
C GLU A 41 23.78 -6.14 -1.05
N GLY A 42 24.93 -6.33 -0.40
CA GLY A 42 25.95 -7.27 -0.86
C GLY A 42 27.32 -7.05 -0.21
N GLU A 43 28.38 -7.42 -0.90
CA GLU A 43 29.78 -7.22 -0.47
C GLU A 43 30.21 -5.74 -0.66
N ILE A 44 29.56 -4.82 0.07
CA ILE A 44 29.73 -3.37 -0.10
C ILE A 44 30.41 -2.67 1.07
N GLU A 45 30.77 -3.39 2.13
CA GLU A 45 31.32 -2.83 3.39
C GLU A 45 32.59 -1.98 3.16
N THR A 46 33.44 -2.35 2.20
CA THR A 46 34.71 -1.63 1.95
C THR A 46 34.49 -0.19 1.46
N SER A 47 33.34 0.11 0.85
CA SER A 47 32.97 1.49 0.53
C SER A 47 32.83 2.38 1.77
N TYR A 48 32.36 1.82 2.89
CA TYR A 48 32.18 2.53 4.15
C TYR A 48 33.47 2.58 4.97
N THR A 49 34.17 1.43 5.03
CA THR A 49 35.28 1.24 5.98
C THR A 49 36.66 1.57 5.40
N LYS A 50 36.80 1.57 4.07
CA LYS A 50 38.08 1.75 3.36
C LYS A 50 38.02 2.79 2.23
N ALA A 51 36.90 3.50 2.09
CA ALA A 51 36.64 4.42 0.99
C ALA A 51 36.84 3.77 -0.40
N ASP A 52 36.57 2.47 -0.51
CA ASP A 52 36.70 1.69 -1.73
C ASP A 52 35.40 1.77 -2.56
N ASN A 53 35.42 2.62 -3.58
CA ASN A 53 34.26 2.81 -4.46
C ASN A 53 34.12 1.70 -5.53
N SER A 54 35.05 0.74 -5.62
CA SER A 54 35.00 -0.29 -6.68
C SER A 54 33.79 -1.24 -6.57
N VAL A 55 33.25 -1.40 -5.37
CA VAL A 55 32.05 -2.19 -5.07
C VAL A 55 30.74 -1.42 -5.29
N ILE A 56 30.80 -0.12 -5.63
CA ILE A 56 29.62 0.73 -5.78
C ILE A 56 29.10 0.71 -7.23
N VAL A 57 27.90 0.20 -7.42
CA VAL A 57 27.04 0.54 -8.55
C VAL A 57 26.50 1.95 -8.33
N ALA A 58 27.11 2.94 -9.00
CA ALA A 58 26.73 4.34 -8.83
C ALA A 58 25.20 4.53 -8.87
N THR A 59 24.67 5.33 -7.96
CA THR A 59 23.21 5.50 -7.83
C THR A 59 22.58 6.11 -9.09
N ASP A 60 23.35 6.89 -9.87
CA ASP A 60 22.92 7.34 -11.20
C ASP A 60 22.76 6.18 -12.20
N SER A 61 23.65 5.17 -12.16
CA SER A 61 23.51 3.94 -12.94
C SER A 61 22.26 3.17 -12.55
N ILE A 62 21.90 3.11 -11.26
CA ILE A 62 20.64 2.50 -10.79
C ILE A 62 19.43 3.22 -11.41
N LYS A 63 19.42 4.56 -11.41
CA LYS A 63 18.39 5.38 -12.08
C LYS A 63 18.31 5.06 -13.58
N ASN A 64 19.45 5.00 -14.26
CA ASN A 64 19.50 4.68 -15.69
C ASN A 64 18.95 3.26 -15.97
N THR A 65 19.29 2.28 -15.12
CA THR A 65 18.76 0.91 -15.19
C THR A 65 17.23 0.89 -15.05
N ILE A 66 16.66 1.67 -14.12
CA ILE A 66 15.20 1.78 -13.96
C ILE A 66 14.54 2.23 -15.29
N TYR A 67 15.07 3.27 -15.93
CA TYR A 67 14.54 3.76 -17.21
C TYR A 67 14.71 2.76 -18.36
N ILE A 68 15.88 2.11 -18.45
CA ILE A 68 16.17 1.12 -19.50
C ILE A 68 15.23 -0.08 -19.36
N LEU A 69 15.06 -0.62 -18.15
CA LEU A 69 14.17 -1.76 -17.92
C LEU A 69 12.71 -1.36 -18.10
N ALA A 70 12.29 -0.16 -17.70
CA ALA A 70 10.96 0.36 -18.00
C ALA A 70 10.70 0.45 -19.52
N LYS A 71 11.72 0.77 -20.34
CA LYS A 71 11.60 0.76 -21.80
C LYS A 71 11.48 -0.67 -22.35
N GLN A 72 12.28 -1.60 -21.84
CA GLN A 72 12.40 -2.97 -22.36
C GLN A 72 11.29 -3.92 -21.91
N HIS A 73 10.65 -3.65 -20.77
CA HIS A 73 9.70 -4.58 -20.16
C HIS A 73 8.34 -3.94 -19.86
N PRO A 74 7.26 -4.73 -19.67
CA PRO A 74 6.02 -4.24 -19.10
C PRO A 74 6.27 -3.63 -17.71
N VAL A 75 5.59 -2.50 -17.43
CA VAL A 75 5.61 -1.86 -16.11
C VAL A 75 4.39 -2.23 -15.25
N THR A 76 3.49 -3.05 -15.79
CA THR A 76 2.27 -3.53 -15.14
C THR A 76 2.18 -5.06 -15.26
N PRO A 77 1.72 -5.76 -14.22
CA PRO A 77 1.47 -5.24 -12.87
C PRO A 77 2.78 -4.81 -12.17
N PRO A 78 2.75 -3.85 -11.22
CA PRO A 78 3.96 -3.34 -10.59
C PRO A 78 4.76 -4.43 -9.84
N GLU A 79 4.10 -5.47 -9.34
CA GLU A 79 4.73 -6.65 -8.74
C GLU A 79 5.71 -7.32 -9.71
N LEU A 80 5.31 -7.49 -10.98
CA LEU A 80 6.16 -8.03 -12.04
C LEU A 80 7.34 -7.09 -12.31
N PHE A 81 7.08 -5.79 -12.44
CA PHE A 81 8.13 -4.84 -12.77
C PHE A 81 9.18 -4.72 -11.67
N GLY A 82 8.77 -4.66 -10.40
CA GLY A 82 9.66 -4.71 -9.25
C GLY A 82 10.50 -5.99 -9.22
N SER A 83 9.90 -7.13 -9.55
CA SER A 83 10.60 -8.42 -9.63
C SER A 83 11.64 -8.44 -10.75
N ILE A 84 11.34 -7.85 -11.92
CA ILE A 84 12.30 -7.69 -13.02
C ILE A 84 13.47 -6.79 -12.60
N LEU A 85 13.18 -5.65 -11.97
CA LEU A 85 14.20 -4.72 -11.47
C LEU A 85 15.14 -5.40 -10.49
N GLY A 86 14.61 -6.02 -9.43
CA GLY A 86 15.43 -6.66 -8.41
C GLY A 86 16.25 -7.83 -8.95
N THR A 87 15.63 -8.68 -9.78
CA THR A 87 16.31 -9.81 -10.44
C THR A 87 17.48 -9.34 -11.30
N HIS A 88 17.34 -8.23 -12.02
CA HIS A 88 18.43 -7.69 -12.85
C HIS A 88 19.67 -7.38 -12.03
N PHE A 89 19.54 -6.72 -10.87
CA PHE A 89 20.69 -6.29 -10.09
C PHE A 89 21.48 -7.48 -9.53
N ILE A 90 20.81 -8.47 -8.92
CA ILE A 90 21.49 -9.64 -8.36
C ILE A 90 22.10 -10.55 -9.44
N GLN A 91 21.53 -10.59 -10.65
CA GLN A 91 22.10 -11.37 -11.76
C GLN A 91 23.24 -10.65 -12.49
N LYS A 92 23.20 -9.31 -12.54
CA LYS A 92 24.19 -8.51 -13.28
C LYS A 92 25.48 -8.31 -12.49
N TYR A 93 25.38 -8.16 -11.17
CA TYR A 93 26.50 -7.82 -10.30
C TYR A 93 26.73 -8.93 -9.27
N LYS A 94 27.84 -9.67 -9.43
CA LYS A 94 28.15 -10.86 -8.61
C LYS A 94 28.27 -10.57 -7.10
N HIS A 95 28.60 -9.34 -6.74
CA HIS A 95 28.80 -8.92 -5.35
C HIS A 95 27.54 -8.29 -4.73
N ILE A 96 26.41 -8.28 -5.45
CA ILE A 96 25.11 -7.79 -4.97
C ILE A 96 24.19 -8.98 -4.74
N HIS A 97 23.75 -9.18 -3.50
CA HIS A 97 23.00 -10.37 -3.06
C HIS A 97 21.53 -10.07 -2.76
N ALA A 98 21.15 -8.81 -2.59
CA ALA A 98 19.74 -8.43 -2.50
C ALA A 98 19.45 -7.10 -3.20
N ALA A 99 18.24 -6.99 -3.73
CA ALA A 99 17.71 -5.78 -4.31
C ALA A 99 16.27 -5.55 -3.83
N HIS A 100 16.04 -4.38 -3.24
CA HIS A 100 14.78 -3.96 -2.65
C HIS A 100 14.16 -2.89 -3.54
N ALA A 101 13.09 -3.22 -4.26
CA ALA A 101 12.38 -2.31 -5.14
C ALA A 101 11.04 -1.89 -4.52
N HIS A 102 10.89 -0.61 -4.24
CA HIS A 102 9.62 -0.01 -3.82
C HIS A 102 9.03 0.81 -4.98
N ILE A 103 7.79 0.53 -5.35
CA ILE A 103 7.11 1.22 -6.46
C ILE A 103 5.78 1.76 -5.96
N ILE A 104 5.59 3.07 -6.11
CA ILE A 104 4.31 3.77 -5.90
C ILE A 104 3.70 4.02 -7.26
N THR A 105 2.51 3.45 -7.54
CA THR A 105 1.79 3.67 -8.79
C THR A 105 0.74 4.76 -8.62
N HIS A 106 0.87 5.84 -9.40
CA HIS A 106 -0.05 6.98 -9.39
C HIS A 106 -1.26 6.72 -10.30
N ARG A 107 -2.44 7.13 -9.86
CA ARG A 107 -3.69 6.91 -10.62
C ARG A 107 -3.84 7.85 -11.80
N TRP A 108 -4.07 7.30 -12.98
CA TRP A 108 -4.52 8.04 -14.16
C TRP A 108 -5.75 7.36 -14.73
N THR A 109 -6.92 7.82 -14.28
CA THR A 109 -8.19 7.26 -14.71
C THR A 109 -8.58 7.85 -16.05
N ARG A 110 -8.89 7.00 -17.02
CA ARG A 110 -9.37 7.43 -18.34
C ARG A 110 -10.65 8.22 -18.19
N MET A 111 -10.69 9.43 -18.77
CA MET A 111 -11.88 10.26 -18.76
C MET A 111 -12.99 9.62 -19.59
N ASN A 112 -14.23 9.72 -19.13
CA ASN A 112 -15.43 9.43 -19.92
C ASN A 112 -16.06 10.75 -20.38
N ILE A 113 -16.18 10.96 -21.68
CA ILE A 113 -16.78 12.15 -22.30
C ILE A 113 -18.00 11.68 -23.11
N ASP A 114 -19.16 12.28 -22.86
CA ASP A 114 -20.43 11.92 -23.51
C ASP A 114 -20.76 10.41 -23.45
N GLY A 115 -20.50 9.80 -22.28
CA GLY A 115 -20.75 8.37 -22.04
C GLY A 115 -19.75 7.42 -22.69
N LYS A 116 -18.64 7.93 -23.26
CA LYS A 116 -17.62 7.11 -23.94
C LYS A 116 -16.22 7.35 -23.36
N PRO A 117 -15.39 6.30 -23.23
CA PRO A 117 -14.01 6.44 -22.77
C PRO A 117 -13.17 7.23 -23.79
N HIS A 118 -12.48 8.28 -23.34
CA HIS A 118 -11.62 9.10 -24.18
C HIS A 118 -10.34 8.34 -24.56
N PRO A 119 -9.87 8.37 -25.82
CA PRO A 119 -8.74 7.54 -26.26
C PRO A 119 -7.40 7.88 -25.59
N HIS A 120 -7.21 9.11 -25.09
CA HIS A 120 -5.90 9.56 -24.59
C HIS A 120 -5.97 10.68 -23.52
N SER A 121 -7.11 10.86 -22.83
CA SER A 121 -7.24 11.87 -21.76
C SER A 121 -7.53 11.19 -20.43
N PHE A 122 -6.85 11.65 -19.39
CA PHE A 122 -6.84 11.03 -18.07
C PHE A 122 -6.95 12.09 -16.97
N VAL A 123 -7.56 11.72 -15.85
CA VAL A 123 -7.69 12.54 -14.65
C VAL A 123 -7.04 11.82 -13.45
N ARG A 124 -6.43 12.61 -12.56
CA ARG A 124 -6.04 12.17 -11.22
C ARG A 124 -7.29 12.26 -10.34
N ASP A 125 -7.96 11.13 -10.13
CA ASP A 125 -9.27 11.06 -9.45
C ASP A 125 -9.17 10.95 -7.92
N SER A 126 -7.97 10.73 -7.38
CA SER A 126 -7.62 10.79 -5.96
C SER A 126 -6.10 10.66 -5.79
N GLU A 127 -5.60 10.85 -4.56
CA GLU A 127 -4.22 10.53 -4.16
C GLU A 127 -4.06 9.07 -3.68
N GLU A 128 -5.08 8.22 -3.87
CA GLU A 128 -4.94 6.77 -3.65
C GLU A 128 -3.85 6.20 -4.57
N THR A 129 -2.97 5.37 -4.03
CA THR A 129 -1.92 4.71 -4.80
C THR A 129 -1.99 3.18 -4.67
N ARG A 130 -1.48 2.50 -5.70
CA ARG A 130 -1.17 1.06 -5.65
C ARG A 130 0.32 0.89 -5.51
N ASN A 131 0.76 0.32 -4.40
CA ASN A 131 2.18 0.20 -4.09
C ASN A 131 2.62 -1.26 -4.05
N VAL A 132 3.91 -1.48 -4.28
CA VAL A 132 4.55 -2.78 -4.06
C VAL A 132 5.93 -2.58 -3.44
N GLN A 133 6.27 -3.44 -2.49
CA GLN A 133 7.63 -3.70 -2.05
C GLN A 133 8.02 -5.08 -2.59
N VAL A 134 9.11 -5.14 -3.34
CA VAL A 134 9.67 -6.38 -3.88
C VAL A 134 11.09 -6.55 -3.40
N ASP A 135 11.33 -7.57 -2.60
CA ASP A 135 12.63 -7.93 -2.07
C ASP A 135 13.14 -9.18 -2.78
N VAL A 136 14.11 -9.01 -3.66
CA VAL A 136 14.75 -10.11 -4.38
C VAL A 136 16.06 -10.44 -3.67
N THR A 137 16.18 -11.67 -3.15
CA THR A 137 17.37 -12.13 -2.41
C THR A 137 17.95 -13.35 -3.12
N GLU A 138 19.24 -13.26 -3.46
CA GLU A 138 19.98 -14.33 -4.13
C GLU A 138 19.92 -15.63 -3.31
N GLY A 139 19.57 -16.73 -3.97
CA GLY A 139 19.44 -18.05 -3.35
C GLY A 139 18.20 -18.26 -2.46
N ALA A 140 17.46 -17.20 -2.11
CA ALA A 140 16.26 -17.30 -1.27
C ALA A 140 14.96 -17.12 -2.05
N GLY A 141 14.93 -16.25 -3.06
CA GLY A 141 13.77 -16.01 -3.92
C GLY A 141 13.28 -14.56 -3.91
N ILE A 142 11.98 -14.37 -4.10
CA ILE A 142 11.33 -13.06 -4.24
C ILE A 142 10.17 -12.96 -3.24
N ASP A 143 10.30 -12.03 -2.30
CA ASP A 143 9.23 -11.64 -1.39
C ASP A 143 8.51 -10.40 -1.95
N ILE A 144 7.18 -10.45 -2.00
CA ILE A 144 6.35 -9.37 -2.54
C ILE A 144 5.30 -8.96 -1.50
N LYS A 145 5.23 -7.68 -1.18
CA LYS A 145 4.13 -7.06 -0.43
C LYS A 145 3.46 -6.04 -1.33
N SER A 146 2.18 -6.24 -1.64
CA SER A 146 1.37 -5.26 -2.39
C SER A 146 0.52 -4.45 -1.42
N SER A 147 0.17 -3.22 -1.76
CA SER A 147 -0.71 -2.40 -0.93
C SER A 147 -1.55 -1.37 -1.68
N ILE A 148 -2.59 -0.91 -0.99
CA ILE A 148 -3.38 0.28 -1.29
C ILE A 148 -3.07 1.29 -0.18
N THR A 149 -2.70 2.51 -0.53
CA THR A 149 -2.44 3.57 0.43
C THR A 149 -3.15 4.85 -0.02
N GLY A 150 -3.60 5.68 0.92
CA GLY A 150 -4.24 6.97 0.61
C GLY A 150 -5.71 6.87 0.19
N LEU A 151 -6.35 5.70 0.35
CA LEU A 151 -7.80 5.56 0.14
C LEU A 151 -8.56 6.18 1.33
N THR A 152 -8.94 7.44 1.20
CA THR A 152 -9.70 8.18 2.22
C THR A 152 -11.20 7.85 2.15
N VAL A 153 -11.79 7.44 3.27
CA VAL A 153 -13.23 7.12 3.36
C VAL A 153 -13.88 7.72 4.61
N LEU A 154 -15.20 7.91 4.54
CA LEU A 154 -16.04 8.37 5.64
C LEU A 154 -17.42 7.69 5.57
N LYS A 155 -17.95 7.25 6.72
CA LYS A 155 -19.37 6.93 6.89
C LYS A 155 -19.95 7.79 8.02
N SER A 156 -21.14 8.33 7.79
CA SER A 156 -21.78 9.31 8.68
C SER A 156 -22.54 8.69 9.86
N THR A 157 -22.83 7.40 9.79
CA THR A 157 -23.52 6.60 10.81
C THR A 157 -23.10 5.13 10.65
N GLY A 158 -23.65 4.21 11.44
CA GLY A 158 -23.34 2.78 11.36
C GLY A 158 -21.93 2.45 11.86
N SER A 159 -21.43 3.26 12.79
CA SER A 159 -20.25 2.98 13.60
C SER A 159 -20.58 3.27 15.07
N GLN A 160 -20.06 2.44 15.95
CA GLN A 160 -20.30 2.46 17.39
C GLN A 160 -18.96 2.31 18.12
N PHE A 161 -18.95 2.65 19.41
CA PHE A 161 -17.84 2.37 20.31
C PHE A 161 -18.29 2.44 21.77
N HIS A 162 -18.49 1.28 22.36
CA HIS A 162 -18.93 1.10 23.75
C HIS A 162 -18.30 -0.20 24.30
N GLY A 163 -18.41 -0.42 25.62
CA GLY A 163 -17.87 -1.60 26.29
C GLY A 163 -16.34 -1.63 26.38
N PHE A 164 -15.67 -0.49 26.17
CA PHE A 164 -14.23 -0.36 26.41
C PHE A 164 -13.92 -0.27 27.91
N LEU A 165 -12.69 -0.63 28.30
CA LEU A 165 -12.23 -0.59 29.68
C LEU A 165 -12.40 0.82 30.26
N ARG A 166 -12.87 0.89 31.51
CA ARG A 166 -13.07 2.15 32.24
C ARG A 166 -12.29 2.13 33.53
N ASP A 167 -11.49 3.16 33.72
CA ASP A 167 -10.63 3.40 34.89
C ASP A 167 -10.55 4.91 35.20
N GLU A 168 -9.67 5.29 36.11
CA GLU A 168 -9.45 6.69 36.53
C GLU A 168 -8.91 7.61 35.41
N TYR A 169 -8.48 7.08 34.27
CA TYR A 169 -7.99 7.85 33.12
C TYR A 169 -9.08 8.07 32.05
N THR A 170 -10.26 7.47 32.22
CA THR A 170 -11.26 7.36 31.16
C THR A 170 -12.30 8.50 31.21
N THR A 171 -12.16 9.50 30.32
CA THR A 171 -13.14 10.58 30.12
C THR A 171 -14.06 10.37 28.91
N LEU A 172 -13.70 9.45 28.01
CA LEU A 172 -14.45 9.16 26.80
C LEU A 172 -15.84 8.60 27.14
N LYS A 173 -16.87 9.21 26.55
CA LYS A 173 -18.24 8.71 26.59
C LYS A 173 -18.42 7.57 25.59
N GLU A 174 -19.19 6.57 25.98
CA GLU A 174 -19.63 5.53 25.05
C GLU A 174 -20.57 6.13 23.99
N THR A 175 -20.56 5.55 22.80
CA THR A 175 -21.48 5.91 21.73
C THR A 175 -21.99 4.69 20.97
N TRP A 176 -23.26 4.75 20.58
CA TRP A 176 -23.94 3.77 19.73
C TRP A 176 -24.18 4.28 18.31
N ASP A 177 -23.82 5.53 18.03
CA ASP A 177 -23.81 6.08 16.68
C ASP A 177 -22.77 7.20 16.58
N ARG A 178 -21.85 7.09 15.62
CA ARG A 178 -20.81 8.07 15.36
C ARG A 178 -20.37 8.06 13.90
N ILE A 179 -19.77 9.17 13.50
CA ILE A 179 -18.97 9.24 12.27
C ILE A 179 -17.72 8.37 12.42
N LEU A 180 -17.36 7.66 11.36
CA LEU A 180 -16.07 7.00 11.22
C LEU A 180 -15.41 7.44 9.92
N SER A 181 -14.18 7.93 10.02
CA SER A 181 -13.35 8.28 8.87
C SER A 181 -11.93 7.75 9.07
N THR A 182 -11.31 7.30 7.98
CA THR A 182 -9.97 6.75 7.98
C THR A 182 -9.30 6.97 6.63
N ASP A 183 -7.97 6.98 6.63
CA ASP A 183 -7.16 6.79 5.42
C ASP A 183 -6.71 5.34 5.42
N VAL A 184 -7.19 4.55 4.45
CA VAL A 184 -6.87 3.13 4.40
C VAL A 184 -5.45 2.93 3.88
N ASP A 185 -4.63 2.29 4.71
CA ASP A 185 -3.39 1.61 4.31
C ASP A 185 -3.58 0.11 4.54
N ALA A 186 -3.74 -0.62 3.43
CA ALA A 186 -4.03 -2.04 3.40
C ALA A 186 -2.99 -2.75 2.56
N SER A 187 -2.36 -3.79 3.10
CA SER A 187 -1.30 -4.51 2.43
C SER A 187 -1.46 -6.01 2.56
N TRP A 188 -0.96 -6.76 1.58
CA TRP A 188 -0.98 -8.20 1.58
C TRP A 188 0.39 -8.76 1.18
N GLN A 189 0.86 -9.70 1.99
CA GLN A 189 2.10 -10.44 1.77
C GLN A 189 1.78 -11.66 0.93
N TRP A 190 2.40 -11.73 -0.25
CA TRP A 190 2.36 -12.92 -1.07
C TRP A 190 3.26 -13.99 -0.47
N LYS A 191 2.94 -15.26 -0.72
CA LYS A 191 3.88 -16.35 -0.52
C LYS A 191 5.18 -16.03 -1.23
N ARG A 192 6.31 -16.47 -0.67
CA ARG A 192 7.59 -16.34 -1.35
C ARG A 192 7.53 -17.03 -2.71
N PHE A 193 7.99 -16.34 -3.74
CA PHE A 193 8.19 -16.90 -5.06
C PHE A 193 9.64 -17.39 -5.20
N SER A 194 9.86 -18.53 -5.85
CA SER A 194 11.21 -19.08 -6.04
C SER A 194 12.07 -18.18 -6.91
N ASP A 195 11.48 -17.61 -7.96
CA ASP A 195 12.18 -16.85 -8.99
C ASP A 195 11.19 -16.02 -9.84
N LEU A 196 11.76 -15.28 -10.80
CA LEU A 196 11.01 -14.46 -11.73
C LEU A 196 10.07 -15.27 -12.66
N GLY A 197 10.39 -16.54 -12.94
CA GLY A 197 9.54 -17.44 -13.70
C GLY A 197 8.23 -17.76 -12.96
N GLU A 198 8.31 -18.04 -11.66
CA GLU A 198 7.11 -18.26 -10.83
C GLU A 198 6.26 -17.00 -10.69
N VAL A 199 6.89 -15.82 -10.55
CA VAL A 199 6.18 -14.52 -10.60
C VAL A 199 5.44 -14.37 -11.93
N ARG A 200 6.08 -14.67 -13.06
CA ARG A 200 5.46 -14.60 -14.39
C ARG A 200 4.27 -15.54 -14.54
N ALA A 201 4.35 -16.74 -13.98
CA ALA A 201 3.26 -17.71 -14.00
C ALA A 201 2.00 -17.24 -13.23
N ASN A 202 2.15 -16.25 -12.35
CA ASN A 202 1.09 -15.75 -11.48
C ASN A 202 0.64 -14.30 -11.78
N ILE A 203 1.07 -13.71 -12.90
CA ILE A 203 0.73 -12.33 -13.30
C ILE A 203 -0.76 -11.97 -13.13
N PRO A 204 -1.73 -12.79 -13.60
CA PRO A 204 -3.15 -12.43 -13.52
C PRO A 204 -3.67 -12.27 -12.08
N LYS A 205 -3.00 -12.88 -11.08
CA LYS A 205 -3.43 -12.81 -9.68
C LYS A 205 -3.20 -11.43 -9.06
N PHE A 206 -2.16 -10.71 -9.48
CA PHE A 206 -1.80 -9.43 -8.87
C PHE A 206 -2.90 -8.37 -9.03
N ASP A 207 -3.39 -8.17 -10.25
CA ASP A 207 -4.47 -7.20 -10.52
C ASP A 207 -5.81 -7.66 -9.93
N ALA A 208 -6.08 -8.97 -9.96
CA ALA A 208 -7.28 -9.55 -9.37
C ALA A 208 -7.31 -9.36 -7.84
N ALA A 209 -6.20 -9.65 -7.15
CA ALA A 209 -6.07 -9.47 -5.70
C ALA A 209 -6.18 -8.00 -5.30
N TRP A 210 -5.54 -7.08 -6.05
CA TRP A 210 -5.68 -5.64 -5.80
C TRP A 210 -7.13 -5.17 -5.94
N SER A 211 -7.81 -5.60 -7.01
CA SER A 211 -9.21 -5.22 -7.27
C SER A 211 -10.13 -5.76 -6.17
N ALA A 212 -9.96 -7.03 -5.80
CA ALA A 212 -10.72 -7.68 -4.75
C ALA A 212 -10.48 -7.03 -3.37
N ALA A 213 -9.23 -6.72 -3.02
CA ALA A 213 -8.90 -6.05 -1.77
C ALA A 213 -9.57 -4.67 -1.67
N ARG A 214 -9.52 -3.89 -2.75
CA ARG A 214 -10.17 -2.58 -2.81
C ARG A 214 -11.70 -2.69 -2.70
N GLU A 215 -12.31 -3.63 -3.42
CA GLU A 215 -13.76 -3.87 -3.35
C GLU A 215 -14.21 -4.30 -1.96
N ILE A 216 -13.52 -5.28 -1.36
CA ILE A 216 -13.80 -5.77 0.00
C ILE A 216 -13.68 -4.64 1.01
N THR A 217 -12.63 -3.82 0.91
CA THR A 217 -12.43 -2.66 1.79
C THR A 217 -13.63 -1.74 1.73
N LEU A 218 -13.99 -1.27 0.53
CA LEU A 218 -15.08 -0.31 0.35
C LEU A 218 -16.43 -0.89 0.78
N LYS A 219 -16.72 -2.12 0.35
CA LYS A 219 -17.99 -2.79 0.65
C LYS A 219 -18.14 -3.07 2.13
N THR A 220 -17.12 -3.63 2.78
CA THR A 220 -17.17 -3.94 4.22
C THR A 220 -17.25 -2.65 5.03
N PHE A 221 -16.48 -1.61 4.68
CA PHE A 221 -16.56 -0.32 5.37
C PHE A 221 -17.96 0.29 5.29
N ALA A 222 -18.58 0.26 4.10
CA ALA A 222 -19.92 0.79 3.90
C ALA A 222 -21.00 -0.02 4.64
N GLN A 223 -20.96 -1.35 4.52
CA GLN A 223 -22.04 -2.24 4.95
C GLN A 223 -21.94 -2.69 6.42
N ASP A 224 -20.75 -2.72 7.01
CA ASP A 224 -20.59 -3.18 8.39
C ASP A 224 -21.15 -2.15 9.38
N ASN A 225 -22.06 -2.57 10.26
CA ASN A 225 -22.42 -1.79 11.44
C ASN A 225 -21.28 -1.95 12.46
N SER A 226 -20.30 -1.04 12.38
CA SER A 226 -18.97 -1.24 12.94
C SER A 226 -18.98 -1.11 14.46
N ALA A 227 -18.61 -2.18 15.17
CA ALA A 227 -18.43 -2.15 16.63
C ALA A 227 -17.14 -1.45 17.06
N SER A 228 -16.11 -1.51 16.22
CA SER A 228 -14.81 -0.85 16.39
C SER A 228 -14.02 -0.93 15.09
N VAL A 229 -12.98 -0.08 14.95
CA VAL A 229 -12.05 -0.14 13.80
C VAL A 229 -11.40 -1.53 13.72
N GLN A 230 -11.02 -2.09 14.87
CA GLN A 230 -10.44 -3.43 15.01
C GLN A 230 -11.35 -4.53 14.42
N ALA A 231 -12.63 -4.53 14.79
CA ALA A 231 -13.55 -5.56 14.33
C ALA A 231 -13.79 -5.48 12.82
N THR A 232 -13.93 -4.27 12.28
CA THR A 232 -14.20 -4.06 10.85
C THR A 232 -12.97 -4.37 9.99
N MET A 233 -11.77 -3.95 10.37
CA MET A 233 -10.54 -4.26 9.61
C MET A 233 -10.19 -5.76 9.63
N TYR A 234 -10.53 -6.46 10.71
CA TYR A 234 -10.37 -7.91 10.80
C TYR A 234 -11.27 -8.63 9.77
N LYS A 235 -12.55 -8.27 9.68
CA LYS A 235 -13.48 -8.80 8.67
C LYS A 235 -13.00 -8.57 7.24
N MET A 236 -12.42 -7.40 6.95
CA MET A 236 -11.83 -7.12 5.64
C MET A 236 -10.66 -8.06 5.35
N SER A 237 -9.79 -8.25 6.34
CA SER A 237 -8.60 -9.09 6.23
C SER A 237 -8.95 -10.56 5.98
N GLU A 238 -9.92 -11.11 6.71
CA GLU A 238 -10.41 -12.49 6.50
C GLU A 238 -10.97 -12.70 5.10
N GLN A 239 -11.78 -11.76 4.61
CA GLN A 239 -12.37 -11.83 3.26
C GLN A 239 -11.29 -11.79 2.17
N ILE A 240 -10.25 -10.96 2.32
CA ILE A 240 -9.13 -10.90 1.36
C ILE A 240 -8.37 -12.23 1.35
N LEU A 241 -8.04 -12.77 2.54
CA LEU A 241 -7.39 -14.07 2.66
C LEU A 241 -8.23 -15.21 2.06
N ALA A 242 -9.55 -15.14 2.13
CA ALA A 242 -10.42 -16.17 1.56
C ALA A 242 -10.41 -16.19 0.02
N ILE A 243 -10.15 -15.07 -0.63
CA ILE A 243 -10.21 -14.95 -2.10
C ILE A 243 -8.93 -15.41 -2.80
N GLU A 244 -7.75 -15.11 -2.24
CA GLU A 244 -6.47 -15.41 -2.89
C GLU A 244 -5.58 -16.30 -2.00
N PRO A 245 -5.50 -17.61 -2.27
CA PRO A 245 -4.67 -18.56 -1.53
C PRO A 245 -3.17 -18.24 -1.49
N PHE A 246 -2.64 -17.50 -2.48
CA PHE A 246 -1.23 -17.12 -2.51
C PHE A 246 -0.89 -15.99 -1.52
N ILE A 247 -1.88 -15.33 -0.91
CA ILE A 247 -1.64 -14.36 0.15
C ILE A 247 -1.51 -15.10 1.49
N GLU A 248 -0.42 -14.84 2.20
CA GLU A 248 -0.14 -15.43 3.52
C GLU A 248 -0.71 -14.60 4.66
N THR A 249 -0.55 -13.28 4.57
CA THR A 249 -1.04 -12.33 5.57
C THR A 249 -1.61 -11.08 4.93
N VAL A 250 -2.59 -10.48 5.59
CA VAL A 250 -3.13 -9.16 5.29
C VAL A 250 -2.91 -8.25 6.48
N GLU A 251 -2.38 -7.05 6.25
CA GLU A 251 -2.15 -6.03 7.27
C GLU A 251 -2.93 -4.77 6.93
N TYR A 252 -3.59 -4.20 7.93
CA TYR A 252 -4.20 -2.88 7.86
C TYR A 252 -3.60 -1.94 8.90
N SER A 253 -3.46 -0.68 8.52
CA SER A 253 -3.06 0.44 9.39
C SER A 253 -4.04 1.59 9.20
N LEU A 254 -4.95 1.78 10.15
CA LEU A 254 -6.10 2.69 10.03
C LEU A 254 -6.04 3.78 11.10
N PRO A 255 -5.80 5.06 10.73
CA PRO A 255 -6.01 6.17 11.63
C PRO A 255 -7.51 6.41 11.82
N ASN A 256 -7.97 6.52 13.07
CA ASN A 256 -9.31 7.02 13.35
C ASN A 256 -9.30 8.55 13.30
N LYS A 257 -9.79 9.12 12.20
CA LYS A 257 -9.85 10.57 11.95
C LYS A 257 -11.13 11.12 12.57
N HIS A 258 -10.99 11.83 13.69
CA HIS A 258 -12.12 12.18 14.55
C HIS A 258 -12.95 13.35 14.02
N TYR A 259 -14.25 13.26 14.24
CA TYR A 259 -15.23 14.32 14.02
C TYR A 259 -15.98 14.52 15.35
N PHE A 260 -15.66 15.59 16.07
CA PHE A 260 -16.26 15.86 17.37
C PHE A 260 -17.56 16.64 17.22
N GLU A 261 -18.58 16.25 17.98
CA GLU A 261 -19.79 17.06 18.13
C GLU A 261 -19.44 18.41 18.76
N VAL A 262 -20.18 19.45 18.38
CA VAL A 262 -19.98 20.81 18.90
C VAL A 262 -21.18 21.19 19.76
N ASP A 263 -20.97 21.39 21.06
CA ASP A 263 -22.03 21.88 21.96
C ASP A 263 -22.33 23.36 21.66
N LEU A 264 -23.55 23.61 21.19
CA LEU A 264 -24.06 24.96 20.87
C LEU A 264 -25.19 25.40 21.82
N SER A 265 -25.46 24.65 22.90
CA SER A 265 -26.54 24.95 23.84
C SER A 265 -26.40 26.33 24.51
N TRP A 266 -25.16 26.81 24.65
CA TRP A 266 -24.84 28.15 25.14
C TRP A 266 -25.38 29.26 24.23
N HIS A 267 -25.58 29.01 22.94
CA HIS A 267 -26.14 29.95 22.00
C HIS A 267 -27.65 29.73 21.87
N LYS A 268 -28.43 30.41 22.72
CA LYS A 268 -29.90 30.41 22.66
C LYS A 268 -30.54 29.02 22.77
N GLY A 269 -29.87 28.05 23.41
CA GLY A 269 -30.40 26.71 23.60
C GLY A 269 -30.41 25.84 22.34
N LEU A 270 -29.57 26.13 21.34
CA LEU A 270 -29.46 25.28 20.15
C LEU A 270 -29.03 23.86 20.51
N LYS A 271 -29.67 22.87 19.87
CA LYS A 271 -29.35 21.45 20.05
C LYS A 271 -28.49 20.99 18.89
N ASN A 272 -27.31 20.44 19.18
CA ASN A 272 -26.36 19.93 18.19
C ASN A 272 -25.52 18.76 18.75
N LEU A 273 -26.09 17.98 19.68
CA LEU A 273 -25.44 16.82 20.30
C LEU A 273 -26.32 15.58 20.15
N GLY A 274 -25.70 14.39 20.13
CA GLY A 274 -26.39 13.11 20.02
C GLY A 274 -27.31 13.06 18.79
N LYS A 275 -28.60 12.75 19.00
CA LYS A 275 -29.59 12.65 17.92
C LYS A 275 -29.84 13.96 17.14
N ASP A 276 -29.53 15.10 17.75
CA ASP A 276 -29.71 16.42 17.17
C ASP A 276 -28.40 16.94 16.52
N ALA A 277 -27.33 16.14 16.49
CA ALA A 277 -26.03 16.56 15.96
C ALA A 277 -26.05 16.63 14.43
N GLU A 278 -25.73 17.82 13.90
CA GLU A 278 -25.64 18.09 12.46
C GLU A 278 -24.31 18.74 12.08
N VAL A 279 -23.70 19.49 13.02
CA VAL A 279 -22.42 20.19 12.84
C VAL A 279 -21.34 19.55 13.70
N TYR A 280 -20.23 19.18 13.04
CA TYR A 280 -19.08 18.54 13.67
C TYR A 280 -17.80 19.35 13.41
N ALA A 281 -16.83 19.23 14.31
CA ALA A 281 -15.49 19.75 14.13
C ALA A 281 -14.53 18.62 13.73
N PRO A 282 -14.08 18.53 12.47
CA PRO A 282 -13.03 17.60 12.07
C PRO A 282 -11.73 17.93 12.79
N GLN A 283 -11.09 16.92 13.38
CA GLN A 283 -9.84 17.10 14.10
C GLN A 283 -8.66 16.69 13.22
N THR A 284 -7.73 17.61 12.97
CA THR A 284 -6.48 17.27 12.27
C THR A 284 -5.61 16.36 13.12
N ASN A 285 -5.52 16.63 14.43
CA ASN A 285 -4.73 15.88 15.42
C ASN A 285 -5.39 15.99 16.81
N PRO A 286 -5.14 15.05 17.75
CA PRO A 286 -4.50 13.75 17.52
C PRO A 286 -5.47 12.76 16.85
N ASN A 287 -4.97 11.60 16.43
CA ASN A 287 -5.78 10.50 15.89
C ASN A 287 -5.48 9.20 16.64
N GLY A 288 -6.49 8.32 16.76
CA GLY A 288 -6.22 6.92 17.10
C GLY A 288 -5.50 6.26 15.93
N LEU A 289 -4.63 5.28 16.18
CA LEU A 289 -3.98 4.48 15.13
C LEU A 289 -4.13 3.00 15.46
N ILE A 290 -4.84 2.27 14.61
CA ILE A 290 -5.16 0.86 14.81
C ILE A 290 -4.42 0.06 13.75
N LYS A 291 -3.68 -0.97 14.16
CA LYS A 291 -2.94 -1.87 13.28
C LYS A 291 -3.29 -3.32 13.59
N CYS A 292 -3.38 -4.15 12.55
CA CYS A 292 -3.58 -5.59 12.70
C CYS A 292 -2.97 -6.31 11.49
N THR A 293 -2.27 -7.41 11.75
CA THR A 293 -1.84 -8.37 10.74
C THR A 293 -2.57 -9.68 10.97
N VAL A 294 -3.34 -10.12 9.98
CA VAL A 294 -4.10 -11.37 10.01
C VAL A 294 -3.41 -12.36 9.09
N GLY A 295 -3.11 -13.54 9.62
CA GLY A 295 -2.58 -14.68 8.86
C GLY A 295 -3.60 -15.82 8.79
N ARG A 296 -3.27 -16.87 8.04
CA ARG A 296 -4.09 -18.09 7.99
C ARG A 296 -3.86 -18.95 9.23
N SER A 297 -4.92 -19.55 9.75
CA SER A 297 -4.80 -20.57 10.81
C SER A 297 -3.95 -21.75 10.31
N SER A 298 -2.82 -22.03 10.96
CA SER A 298 -2.12 -23.28 10.75
C SER A 298 -3.04 -24.42 11.17
N LYS A 299 -3.41 -25.34 10.28
CA LYS A 299 -4.02 -26.60 10.73
C LYS A 299 -3.03 -27.24 11.70
N PRO A 300 -3.39 -27.54 12.97
CA PRO A 300 -2.53 -28.36 13.79
C PRO A 300 -2.33 -29.68 13.05
N LYS A 301 -1.07 -30.08 12.87
CA LYS A 301 -0.75 -31.44 12.43
C LYS A 301 -1.28 -32.38 13.52
N LEU A 302 -2.43 -33.00 13.26
CA LEU A 302 -2.90 -34.17 14.02
C LEU A 302 -2.08 -35.39 13.63
#